data_AF-B7G846-F1
#
_entry.id   AF-B7G846-F1
#
_cell.length_a   1.000
_cell.length_b   1.000
_cell.length_c   1.000
_cell.angle_alpha   90.00
_cell.angle_beta   90.00
_cell.angle_gamma   90.00
#
_symmetry.space_group_name_H-M   'P 1'
#
loop_
_entity.id
_entity.type
_entity.pdbx_description
1 polymer ?
#
loop_
_entity_poly.entity_id
_entity_poly.type
_entity_poly.pdbx_seq_one_letter_code
_entity_poly.pdbx_strand_id
1 'polypeptide(L)'
;MKRRPVVRCIAMAVAVVTVGIHFLLRGILFLPNIANLRRPYGTAAISGVGYHFNDSEFASNAYKDHFRSRLDSLLSATNYTEIITWQGVGQMDHFLSSFWSGNYGCDVLRTSLGRSETKQGPILLNISFGCDDLFRQSHLGSGNFLTGLYGLRIAARALGNADLLITCPDAIDQKSQLLLPHVMGFFPEATHPVPAHDPSRRSVSVSKACSNANFSPMGYLLNEMQHEWRTMAIRMVGIPYPDHPSGAWARIHLWNTTTNDSTKYRSIRQLPVVESTDVPLYPSVELDESVIHFRCGDLMASNHPGFGFMKFHDYARHLFVNTSSIGIVTQSFNANATQQRNIDSGKGERCRLVVDALVDFLQERFPEARIRVHNDIRETMALTYARIVMAHQSVVAISTFGVFAAVASFGTAYIRKPETTGFLARKLPNKWLVYGAGYITNDTSIHLFDAPLRINAKDIRLLWKQRGGDAVVEWFRNETLGGSYPCSTDPRIEHRKLCLPYI
;
A
#
# COMPACT_ATOMS: atom_id res chain seq x y z
N MET A 1 42.55 -56.14 28.95
CA MET A 1 41.96 -56.02 27.59
C MET A 1 40.51 -55.59 27.72
N LYS A 2 40.16 -54.44 27.12
CA LYS A 2 38.95 -53.65 27.40
C LYS A 2 37.70 -54.26 26.73
N ARG A 3 36.69 -54.58 27.54
CA ARG A 3 35.30 -54.83 27.12
C ARG A 3 34.56 -53.48 26.99
N ARG A 4 33.86 -53.27 25.87
CA ARG A 4 32.94 -52.13 25.67
C ARG A 4 31.52 -52.55 26.07
N PRO A 5 30.75 -51.71 26.78
CA PRO A 5 29.31 -51.80 26.79
C PRO A 5 28.66 -50.67 25.97
N VAL A 6 27.64 -51.07 25.22
CA VAL A 6 26.68 -50.23 24.48
C VAL A 6 25.61 -49.77 25.46
N VAL A 7 25.49 -48.47 25.75
CA VAL A 7 24.35 -47.89 26.49
C VAL A 7 24.14 -46.42 26.08
N ARG A 8 22.85 -46.06 25.86
CA ARG A 8 22.19 -44.72 25.81
C ARG A 8 22.14 -43.95 24.47
N CYS A 9 21.02 -44.16 23.76
CA CYS A 9 20.36 -43.15 22.91
C CYS A 9 18.83 -43.22 23.10
N ILE A 10 18.32 -42.94 24.30
CA ILE A 10 16.90 -42.65 24.56
C ILE A 10 16.84 -41.60 25.68
N ALA A 11 17.08 -40.33 25.35
CA ALA A 11 16.88 -39.22 26.30
C ALA A 11 16.63 -37.84 25.65
N MET A 12 16.47 -37.73 24.33
CA MET A 12 16.18 -36.43 23.67
C MET A 12 14.79 -36.32 23.02
N ALA A 13 13.97 -37.38 23.04
CA ALA A 13 12.65 -37.36 22.41
C ALA A 13 11.51 -36.83 23.33
N VAL A 14 11.73 -36.70 24.65
CA VAL A 14 10.67 -36.33 25.62
C VAL A 14 10.67 -34.83 25.95
N ALA A 15 11.75 -34.10 25.68
CA ALA A 15 11.83 -32.66 25.98
C ALA A 15 11.14 -31.77 24.92
N VAL A 16 10.99 -32.24 23.68
CA VAL A 16 10.42 -31.43 22.57
C VAL A 16 8.88 -31.44 22.58
N VAL A 17 8.25 -32.47 23.14
CA VAL A 17 6.77 -32.58 23.20
C VAL A 17 6.19 -31.76 24.37
N THR A 18 6.94 -31.56 25.45
CA THR A 18 6.45 -30.88 26.66
C THR A 18 6.41 -29.35 26.54
N VAL A 19 7.28 -28.76 25.71
CA VAL A 19 7.27 -27.30 25.44
C VAL A 19 6.20 -26.91 24.41
N GLY A 20 5.80 -27.83 23.52
CA GLY A 20 4.74 -27.61 22.52
C GLY A 20 3.32 -27.57 23.10
N ILE A 21 3.06 -28.29 24.20
CA ILE A 21 1.73 -28.38 24.82
C ILE A 21 1.44 -27.18 25.75
N HIS A 22 2.47 -26.51 26.26
CA HIS A 22 2.31 -25.31 27.11
C HIS A 22 1.90 -24.06 26.33
N PHE A 23 2.15 -23.99 25.02
CA PHE A 23 1.70 -22.88 24.17
C PHE A 23 0.26 -23.05 23.65
N LEU A 24 -0.26 -24.27 23.58
CA LEU A 24 -1.62 -24.55 23.12
C LEU A 24 -2.69 -24.41 24.22
N LEU A 25 -2.32 -24.52 25.50
CA LEU A 25 -3.26 -24.47 26.63
C LEU A 25 -3.44 -23.08 27.27
N ARG A 26 -2.61 -22.08 26.93
CA ARG A 26 -2.81 -20.69 27.38
C ARG A 26 -3.73 -19.85 26.49
N GLY A 27 -4.21 -20.40 25.36
CA GLY A 27 -5.10 -19.71 24.42
C GLY A 27 -6.60 -19.92 24.63
N ILE A 28 -7.03 -20.73 25.60
CA ILE A 28 -8.43 -21.20 25.72
C ILE A 28 -9.17 -20.67 26.97
N LEU A 29 -8.53 -19.88 27.84
CA LEU A 29 -9.20 -19.34 29.04
C LEU A 29 -8.99 -17.82 29.17
N PHE A 30 -9.67 -17.06 28.34
CA PHE A 30 -10.03 -15.65 28.62
C PHE A 30 -11.43 -15.39 28.04
N LEU A 31 -12.45 -15.74 28.81
CA LEU A 31 -13.80 -15.19 28.66
C LEU A 31 -13.86 -13.92 29.54
N PRO A 32 -14.00 -12.71 28.98
CA PRO A 32 -14.41 -11.58 29.80
C PRO A 32 -15.92 -11.64 30.01
N ASN A 33 -16.31 -11.68 31.28
CA ASN A 33 -17.65 -11.40 31.78
C ASN A 33 -18.23 -10.13 31.11
N ILE A 34 -19.21 -10.30 30.23
CA ILE A 34 -20.08 -9.21 29.79
C ILE A 34 -21.22 -9.12 30.80
N ALA A 35 -21.03 -8.29 31.82
CA ALA A 35 -22.08 -7.87 32.73
C ALA A 35 -22.13 -6.34 32.76
N ASN A 36 -23.20 -5.80 32.18
CA ASN A 36 -23.87 -4.54 32.51
C ASN A 36 -23.01 -3.33 32.90
N LEU A 37 -22.70 -2.47 31.92
CA LEU A 37 -22.55 -1.04 32.13
C LEU A 37 -23.34 -0.26 31.06
N ARG A 38 -24.66 -0.15 31.26
CA ARG A 38 -25.41 1.00 30.75
C ARG A 38 -25.17 2.16 31.69
N ARG A 39 -24.50 3.21 31.24
CA ARG A 39 -24.65 4.55 31.78
C ARG A 39 -24.85 5.57 30.65
N PRO A 40 -25.70 6.59 30.87
CA PRO A 40 -26.16 7.49 29.84
C PRO A 40 -25.11 8.56 29.55
N TYR A 41 -24.91 8.86 28.27
CA TYR A 41 -24.18 10.06 27.86
C TYR A 41 -25.08 11.28 28.11
N GLY A 42 -24.69 12.10 29.08
CA GLY A 42 -25.20 13.44 29.26
C GLY A 42 -24.66 14.34 28.15
N THR A 43 -25.56 15.01 27.46
CA THR A 43 -25.29 16.08 26.50
C THR A 43 -24.79 17.32 27.22
N ALA A 44 -23.51 17.63 27.08
CA ALA A 44 -22.98 18.96 27.38
C ALA A 44 -23.07 19.80 26.10
N ALA A 45 -23.94 20.81 26.13
CA ALA A 45 -24.08 21.78 25.06
C ALA A 45 -22.83 22.67 24.99
N ILE A 46 -22.17 22.66 23.83
CA ILE A 46 -21.26 23.72 23.42
C ILE A 46 -21.94 24.43 22.25
N SER A 47 -22.39 25.65 22.51
CA SER A 47 -22.92 26.58 21.51
C SER A 47 -21.77 27.13 20.67
N GLY A 48 -21.85 27.00 19.34
CA GLY A 48 -20.98 27.76 18.44
C GLY A 48 -20.87 27.18 17.03
N VAL A 49 -21.50 27.89 16.08
CA VAL A 49 -21.38 27.78 14.61
C VAL A 49 -22.09 26.58 13.97
N GLY A 50 -23.32 26.83 13.51
CA GLY A 50 -24.08 25.90 12.68
C GLY A 50 -23.44 25.75 11.30
N TYR A 51 -23.03 24.52 10.99
CA TYR A 51 -22.82 24.07 9.62
C TYR A 51 -24.00 23.21 9.22
N HIS A 52 -24.57 23.53 8.05
CA HIS A 52 -25.56 22.71 7.35
C HIS A 52 -25.02 21.28 7.15
N PHE A 53 -25.49 20.34 7.97
CA PHE A 53 -25.38 18.90 7.74
C PHE A 53 -26.79 18.39 7.48
N ASN A 54 -27.17 18.20 6.22
CA ASN A 54 -28.33 17.39 5.82
C ASN A 54 -28.27 16.99 4.32
N ASP A 55 -27.53 17.71 3.48
CA ASP A 55 -27.43 17.38 2.04
C ASP A 55 -26.46 16.22 1.73
N SER A 56 -25.48 15.97 2.61
CA SER A 56 -24.46 14.92 2.39
C SER A 56 -24.99 13.49 2.56
N GLU A 57 -25.98 13.29 3.45
CA GLU A 57 -26.57 11.97 3.69
C GLU A 57 -27.51 11.56 2.55
N PHE A 58 -28.29 12.51 2.01
CA PHE A 58 -29.15 12.26 0.85
C PHE A 58 -28.34 11.91 -0.40
N ALA A 59 -27.25 12.65 -0.68
CA ALA A 59 -26.35 12.35 -1.78
C ALA A 59 -25.64 10.99 -1.60
N SER A 60 -25.32 10.60 -0.37
CA SER A 60 -24.74 9.30 -0.04
C SER A 60 -25.68 8.14 -0.38
N ASN A 61 -26.96 8.25 -0.04
CA ASN A 61 -27.96 7.20 -0.30
C ASN A 61 -28.27 7.08 -1.80
N ALA A 62 -28.51 8.20 -2.48
CA ALA A 62 -28.75 8.19 -3.93
C ALA A 62 -27.58 7.55 -4.71
N TYR A 63 -26.34 7.78 -4.25
CA TYR A 63 -25.18 7.15 -4.85
C TYR A 63 -25.13 5.64 -4.60
N LYS A 64 -25.35 5.20 -3.35
CA LYS A 64 -25.39 3.78 -2.99
C LYS A 64 -26.43 3.04 -3.84
N ASP A 65 -27.57 3.66 -4.07
CA ASP A 65 -28.65 3.10 -4.89
C ASP A 65 -28.29 3.08 -6.37
N HIS A 66 -27.63 4.11 -6.90
CA HIS A 66 -27.17 4.11 -8.30
C HIS A 66 -26.14 3.02 -8.58
N PHE A 67 -25.13 2.85 -7.72
CA PHE A 67 -24.14 1.79 -7.87
C PHE A 67 -24.80 0.40 -7.79
N ARG A 68 -25.68 0.19 -6.80
CA ARG A 68 -26.45 -1.06 -6.66
C ARG A 68 -27.31 -1.34 -7.88
N SER A 69 -28.07 -0.37 -8.37
CA SER A 69 -28.94 -0.53 -9.54
C SER A 69 -28.16 -0.95 -10.79
N ARG A 70 -27.03 -0.29 -11.10
CA ARG A 70 -26.15 -0.70 -12.21
C ARG A 70 -25.57 -2.09 -11.99
N LEU A 71 -25.17 -2.40 -10.77
CA LEU A 71 -24.58 -3.69 -10.44
C LEU A 71 -25.62 -4.82 -10.56
N ASP A 72 -26.81 -4.65 -10.00
CA ASP A 72 -27.91 -5.61 -10.05
C ASP A 72 -28.34 -5.86 -11.51
N SER A 73 -28.39 -4.81 -12.33
CA SER A 73 -28.65 -4.95 -13.77
C SER A 73 -27.59 -5.81 -14.48
N LEU A 74 -26.30 -5.67 -14.15
CA LEU A 74 -25.24 -6.48 -14.76
C LEU A 74 -25.19 -7.90 -14.22
N LEU A 75 -25.37 -8.06 -12.90
CA LEU A 75 -25.37 -9.35 -12.24
C LEU A 75 -26.57 -10.20 -12.68
N SER A 76 -27.73 -9.59 -12.91
CA SER A 76 -28.91 -10.28 -13.44
C SER A 76 -28.81 -10.58 -14.94
N ALA A 77 -28.08 -9.77 -15.71
CA ALA A 77 -27.85 -10.01 -17.14
C ALA A 77 -26.81 -11.12 -17.41
N THR A 78 -26.02 -11.51 -16.40
CA THR A 78 -24.90 -12.46 -16.56
C THR A 78 -25.21 -13.78 -15.87
N ASN A 79 -25.26 -14.87 -16.65
CA ASN A 79 -25.44 -16.21 -16.10
C ASN A 79 -24.13 -16.77 -15.54
N TYR A 80 -23.81 -16.41 -14.29
CA TYR A 80 -22.64 -16.93 -13.59
C TYR A 80 -22.78 -18.43 -13.32
N THR A 81 -21.71 -19.18 -13.59
CA THR A 81 -21.67 -20.63 -13.35
C THR A 81 -21.42 -20.98 -11.90
N GLU A 82 -20.73 -20.09 -11.19
CA GLU A 82 -20.41 -20.17 -9.78
C GLU A 82 -20.21 -18.75 -9.21
N ILE A 83 -20.66 -18.53 -7.98
CA ILE A 83 -20.39 -17.31 -7.22
C ILE A 83 -19.58 -17.69 -5.99
N ILE A 84 -18.31 -17.30 -5.96
CA ILE A 84 -17.42 -17.48 -4.81
C ILE A 84 -17.49 -16.22 -3.96
N THR A 85 -17.76 -16.37 -2.67
CA THR A 85 -17.93 -15.21 -1.77
C THR A 85 -16.84 -15.17 -0.71
N TRP A 86 -16.15 -14.03 -0.60
CA TRP A 86 -15.27 -13.70 0.53
C TRP A 86 -15.85 -12.53 1.32
N GLN A 87 -16.07 -12.73 2.62
CA GLN A 87 -16.71 -11.75 3.49
C GLN A 87 -15.92 -11.47 4.76
N GLY A 88 -15.85 -10.18 5.09
CA GLY A 88 -15.29 -9.67 6.35
C GLY A 88 -13.75 -9.66 6.41
N VAL A 89 -13.25 -9.05 7.48
CA VAL A 89 -11.81 -8.84 7.71
C VAL A 89 -11.05 -10.16 7.79
N GLY A 90 -11.58 -11.15 8.51
CA GLY A 90 -10.87 -12.43 8.73
C GLY A 90 -10.57 -13.20 7.44
N GLN A 91 -11.53 -13.27 6.51
CA GLN A 91 -11.30 -13.93 5.23
C GLN A 91 -10.37 -13.12 4.33
N MET A 92 -10.44 -11.79 4.40
CA MET A 92 -9.54 -10.91 3.64
C MET A 92 -8.08 -11.01 4.14
N ASP A 93 -7.88 -11.06 5.46
CA ASP A 93 -6.58 -11.29 6.08
C ASP A 93 -6.03 -12.66 5.69
N HIS A 94 -6.87 -13.71 5.73
CA HIS A 94 -6.49 -15.05 5.27
C HIS A 94 -6.10 -15.07 3.80
N PHE A 95 -6.89 -14.42 2.93
CA PHE A 95 -6.56 -14.30 1.51
C PHE A 95 -5.20 -13.63 1.33
N LEU A 96 -4.93 -12.51 2.02
CA LEU A 96 -3.67 -11.81 1.84
C LEU A 96 -2.49 -12.56 2.41
N SER A 97 -2.58 -13.10 3.63
CA SER A 97 -1.51 -13.91 4.20
C SER A 97 -1.16 -15.07 3.26
N SER A 98 -2.20 -15.69 2.69
CA SER A 98 -2.04 -16.77 1.71
C SER A 98 -1.42 -16.23 0.42
N PHE A 99 -1.91 -15.14 -0.16
CA PHE A 99 -1.40 -14.47 -1.36
C PHE A 99 0.11 -14.20 -1.30
N TRP A 100 0.62 -13.75 -0.16
CA TRP A 100 2.05 -13.51 0.05
C TRP A 100 2.87 -14.81 0.12
N SER A 101 2.28 -15.90 0.61
CA SER A 101 2.91 -17.23 0.71
C SER A 101 2.79 -18.08 -0.56
N GLY A 102 1.78 -17.81 -1.39
CA GLY A 102 1.44 -18.51 -2.64
C GLY A 102 0.25 -17.81 -3.28
N ASN A 103 0.02 -17.92 -4.60
CA ASN A 103 -1.07 -17.18 -5.24
C ASN A 103 -2.44 -17.84 -4.99
N TYR A 104 -2.92 -17.78 -3.74
CA TYR A 104 -4.17 -18.41 -3.31
C TYR A 104 -5.37 -17.97 -4.15
N GLY A 105 -5.39 -16.72 -4.61
CA GLY A 105 -6.41 -16.24 -5.55
C GLY A 105 -6.44 -17.07 -6.84
N CYS A 106 -5.29 -17.37 -7.42
CA CYS A 106 -5.21 -18.27 -8.57
C CYS A 106 -5.65 -19.69 -8.27
N ASP A 107 -5.32 -20.24 -7.09
CA ASP A 107 -5.69 -21.61 -6.74
C ASP A 107 -7.21 -21.75 -6.57
N VAL A 108 -7.86 -20.75 -5.96
CA VAL A 108 -9.33 -20.66 -5.86
C VAL A 108 -9.96 -20.56 -7.24
N LEU A 109 -9.50 -19.63 -8.08
CA LEU A 109 -10.06 -19.45 -9.43
C LEU A 109 -9.85 -20.69 -10.31
N ARG A 110 -8.66 -21.32 -10.28
CA ARG A 110 -8.39 -22.57 -11.03
C ARG A 110 -9.27 -23.73 -10.59
N THR A 111 -9.45 -23.89 -9.28
CA THR A 111 -10.26 -24.98 -8.74
C THR A 111 -11.71 -24.87 -9.21
N SER A 112 -12.26 -23.67 -9.20
CA SER A 112 -13.61 -23.41 -9.70
C SER A 112 -13.70 -23.53 -11.23
N LEU A 113 -12.71 -23.01 -11.97
CA LEU A 113 -12.66 -23.16 -13.44
C LEU A 113 -12.55 -24.63 -13.88
N GLY A 114 -11.74 -25.45 -13.21
CA GLY A 114 -11.60 -26.88 -13.53
C GLY A 114 -12.86 -27.70 -13.25
N ARG A 115 -13.72 -27.26 -12.32
CA ARG A 115 -15.05 -27.84 -12.11
C ARG A 115 -16.07 -27.40 -13.18
N SER A 116 -15.72 -26.38 -13.96
CA SER A 116 -16.61 -25.70 -14.91
C SER A 116 -16.36 -26.11 -16.38
N GLU A 117 -15.54 -27.13 -16.66
CA GLU A 117 -15.25 -27.55 -18.05
C GLU A 117 -16.52 -27.90 -18.88
N THR A 118 -17.66 -28.16 -18.24
CA THR A 118 -18.95 -28.40 -18.89
C THR A 118 -19.94 -27.23 -18.85
N LYS A 119 -19.60 -26.07 -18.25
CA LYS A 119 -20.52 -24.93 -18.08
C LYS A 119 -20.03 -23.68 -18.83
N GLN A 120 -20.94 -23.01 -19.54
CA GLN A 120 -20.64 -21.94 -20.53
C GLN A 120 -20.59 -20.50 -19.97
N GLY A 121 -20.41 -20.27 -18.68
CA GLY A 121 -20.45 -18.91 -18.10
C GLY A 121 -19.30 -18.57 -17.15
N PRO A 122 -19.07 -17.27 -16.90
CA PRO A 122 -18.02 -16.80 -16.02
C PRO A 122 -18.28 -17.18 -14.57
N ILE A 123 -17.22 -17.20 -13.78
CA ILE A 123 -17.27 -17.26 -12.32
C ILE A 123 -17.28 -15.83 -11.80
N LEU A 124 -18.08 -15.55 -10.76
CA LEU A 124 -18.01 -14.30 -10.01
C LEU A 124 -17.27 -14.54 -8.69
N LEU A 125 -16.15 -13.84 -8.48
CA LEU A 125 -15.53 -13.73 -7.17
C LEU A 125 -16.02 -12.44 -6.49
N ASN A 126 -16.95 -12.59 -5.55
CA ASN A 126 -17.57 -11.52 -4.77
C ASN A 126 -16.86 -11.33 -3.43
N ILE A 127 -16.21 -10.20 -3.25
CA ILE A 127 -15.42 -9.83 -2.08
C ILE A 127 -16.08 -8.62 -1.41
N SER A 128 -16.44 -8.74 -0.13
CA SER A 128 -17.04 -7.66 0.63
C SER A 128 -16.49 -7.58 2.06
N PHE A 129 -16.06 -6.39 2.48
CA PHE A 129 -15.54 -6.15 3.83
C PHE A 129 -15.72 -4.68 4.22
N GLY A 130 -15.80 -4.35 5.52
CA GLY A 130 -15.76 -2.97 5.97
C GLY A 130 -14.37 -2.36 5.74
N CYS A 131 -14.28 -1.24 5.03
CA CYS A 131 -13.04 -0.53 4.74
C CYS A 131 -12.35 -0.05 6.02
N ASP A 132 -13.10 0.59 6.94
CA ASP A 132 -12.60 1.04 8.23
C ASP A 132 -12.23 -0.14 9.14
N ASP A 133 -13.09 -1.17 9.20
CA ASP A 133 -12.81 -2.39 9.96
C ASP A 133 -11.51 -3.05 9.50
N LEU A 134 -11.33 -3.20 8.19
CA LEU A 134 -10.13 -3.79 7.61
C LEU A 134 -8.89 -2.96 7.97
N PHE A 135 -8.99 -1.63 7.90
CA PHE A 135 -7.90 -0.73 8.24
C PHE A 135 -7.52 -0.80 9.73
N ARG A 136 -8.51 -0.84 10.63
CA ARG A 136 -8.29 -0.83 12.09
C ARG A 136 -7.87 -2.18 12.65
N GLN A 137 -8.43 -3.26 12.12
CA GLN A 137 -8.32 -4.60 12.70
C GLN A 137 -7.22 -5.44 12.04
N SER A 138 -6.90 -5.21 10.75
CA SER A 138 -5.86 -5.97 10.07
C SER A 138 -4.46 -5.62 10.56
N HIS A 139 -3.59 -6.63 10.59
CA HIS A 139 -2.16 -6.46 10.81
C HIS A 139 -1.41 -5.96 9.56
N LEU A 140 -2.05 -5.99 8.39
CA LEU A 140 -1.47 -5.58 7.12
C LEU A 140 -1.68 -4.08 6.87
N GLY A 141 -0.70 -3.43 6.24
CA GLY A 141 -0.84 -2.03 5.83
C GLY A 141 -1.64 -1.91 4.54
N SER A 142 -2.29 -0.76 4.29
CA SER A 142 -3.10 -0.52 3.08
C SER A 142 -2.35 -0.82 1.79
N GLY A 143 -1.05 -0.54 1.72
CA GLY A 143 -0.22 -0.92 0.57
C GLY A 143 -0.19 -2.42 0.26
N ASN A 144 -0.26 -3.27 1.29
CA ASN A 144 -0.31 -4.72 1.11
C ASN A 144 -1.67 -5.17 0.57
N PHE A 145 -2.75 -4.52 1.03
CA PHE A 145 -4.10 -4.73 0.47
C PHE A 145 -4.14 -4.38 -1.01
N LEU A 146 -3.62 -3.21 -1.38
CA LEU A 146 -3.55 -2.80 -2.79
C LEU A 146 -2.78 -3.82 -3.64
N THR A 147 -1.64 -4.29 -3.14
CA THR A 147 -0.87 -5.35 -3.81
C THR A 147 -1.68 -6.63 -4.02
N GLY A 148 -2.42 -7.08 -3.00
CA GLY A 148 -3.27 -8.27 -3.11
C GLY A 148 -4.42 -8.09 -4.09
N LEU A 149 -5.12 -6.95 -4.02
CA LEU A 149 -6.29 -6.67 -4.87
C LEU A 149 -5.89 -6.50 -6.35
N TYR A 150 -4.83 -5.77 -6.65
CA TYR A 150 -4.32 -5.68 -8.03
C TYR A 150 -3.74 -7.01 -8.52
N GLY A 151 -3.06 -7.76 -7.65
CA GLY A 151 -2.60 -9.10 -7.96
C GLY A 151 -3.73 -10.06 -8.32
N LEU A 152 -4.85 -9.99 -7.59
CA LEU A 152 -6.06 -10.77 -7.87
C LEU A 152 -6.70 -10.38 -9.21
N ARG A 153 -6.73 -9.09 -9.55
CA ARG A 153 -7.20 -8.62 -10.88
C ARG A 153 -6.37 -9.18 -12.02
N ILE A 154 -5.04 -9.19 -11.86
CA ILE A 154 -4.13 -9.79 -12.84
C ILE A 154 -4.39 -11.30 -12.96
N ALA A 155 -4.58 -12.00 -11.85
CA ALA A 155 -4.91 -13.41 -11.83
C ALA A 155 -6.21 -13.71 -12.60
N ALA A 156 -7.30 -13.00 -12.29
CA ALA A 156 -8.59 -13.16 -12.96
C ALA A 156 -8.49 -12.92 -14.47
N ARG A 157 -7.79 -11.85 -14.89
CA ARG A 157 -7.58 -11.55 -16.31
C ARG A 157 -6.78 -12.60 -17.05
N ALA A 158 -5.74 -13.14 -16.41
CA ALA A 158 -4.87 -14.12 -17.06
C ALA A 158 -5.54 -15.48 -17.17
N LEU A 159 -6.33 -15.88 -16.16
CA LEU A 159 -7.10 -17.12 -16.18
C LEU A 159 -8.29 -17.06 -17.12
N GLY A 160 -8.87 -15.87 -17.32
CA GLY A 160 -10.10 -15.70 -18.08
C GLY A 160 -11.31 -16.27 -17.32
N ASN A 161 -12.49 -16.08 -17.92
CA ASN A 161 -13.79 -16.55 -17.46
C ASN A 161 -14.07 -16.24 -15.97
N ALA A 162 -13.59 -15.09 -15.48
CA ALA A 162 -13.68 -14.68 -14.08
C ALA A 162 -13.92 -13.18 -13.95
N ASP A 163 -15.05 -12.83 -13.35
CA ASP A 163 -15.40 -11.47 -12.94
C ASP A 163 -15.05 -11.27 -11.46
N LEU A 164 -14.63 -10.07 -11.10
CA LEU A 164 -14.39 -9.69 -9.71
C LEU A 164 -15.36 -8.59 -9.28
N LEU A 165 -16.04 -8.81 -8.16
CA LEU A 165 -16.78 -7.75 -7.47
C LEU A 165 -16.10 -7.50 -6.13
N ILE A 166 -15.54 -6.32 -5.93
CA ILE A 166 -14.85 -5.94 -4.69
C ILE A 166 -15.54 -4.72 -4.12
N THR A 167 -16.12 -4.84 -2.92
CA THR A 167 -16.94 -3.78 -2.32
C THR A 167 -16.62 -3.54 -0.84
N CYS A 168 -16.85 -2.32 -0.37
CA CYS A 168 -16.97 -2.02 1.05
C CYS A 168 -18.24 -1.23 1.38
N PRO A 169 -19.10 -1.71 2.29
CA PRO A 169 -20.36 -1.04 2.61
C PRO A 169 -20.23 0.43 3.07
N ASP A 170 -19.09 0.75 3.69
CA ASP A 170 -18.70 2.05 4.23
C ASP A 170 -17.83 2.89 3.26
N ALA A 171 -17.74 2.51 1.98
CA ALA A 171 -16.90 3.19 0.98
C ALA A 171 -17.16 4.71 0.90
N ILE A 172 -18.43 5.10 0.93
CA ILE A 172 -18.81 6.51 0.80
C ILE A 172 -18.40 7.31 2.03
N ASP A 173 -18.59 6.73 3.21
CA ASP A 173 -18.29 7.40 4.48
C ASP A 173 -16.76 7.50 4.67
N GLN A 174 -16.01 6.52 4.14
CA GLN A 174 -14.56 6.46 4.23
C GLN A 174 -13.80 7.08 3.05
N LYS A 175 -14.48 7.61 2.03
CA LYS A 175 -13.84 8.12 0.80
C LYS A 175 -12.83 9.25 1.05
N SER A 176 -13.01 10.05 2.09
CA SER A 176 -12.09 11.14 2.46
C SER A 176 -10.93 10.68 3.34
N GLN A 177 -10.99 9.46 3.88
CA GLN A 177 -10.09 8.95 4.90
C GLN A 177 -9.16 7.86 4.36
N LEU A 178 -9.73 6.89 3.64
CA LEU A 178 -9.08 5.64 3.28
C LEU A 178 -8.87 5.50 1.77
N LEU A 179 -7.90 4.66 1.41
CA LEU A 179 -7.52 4.40 0.02
C LEU A 179 -8.44 3.40 -0.68
N LEU A 180 -8.83 2.34 0.03
CA LEU A 180 -9.52 1.20 -0.56
C LEU A 180 -10.85 1.56 -1.24
N PRO A 181 -11.69 2.49 -0.72
CA PRO A 181 -12.90 2.91 -1.41
C PRO A 181 -12.69 3.32 -2.89
N HIS A 182 -11.54 3.90 -3.22
CA HIS A 182 -11.24 4.42 -4.56
C HIS A 182 -10.81 3.36 -5.57
N VAL A 183 -10.42 2.18 -5.10
CA VAL A 183 -10.06 1.07 -5.98
C VAL A 183 -11.14 0.02 -6.06
N MET A 184 -12.26 0.14 -5.34
CA MET A 184 -13.32 -0.86 -5.35
C MET A 184 -14.26 -0.74 -6.54
N GLY A 185 -14.95 -1.84 -6.84
CA GLY A 185 -15.85 -1.92 -7.96
C GLY A 185 -16.09 -3.32 -8.49
N PHE A 186 -16.81 -3.37 -9.59
CA PHE A 186 -16.97 -4.53 -10.45
C PHE A 186 -15.94 -4.48 -11.58
N PHE A 187 -15.24 -5.58 -11.80
CA PHE A 187 -14.19 -5.76 -12.79
C PHE A 187 -14.53 -6.99 -13.62
N PRO A 188 -15.20 -6.82 -14.77
CA PRO A 188 -15.56 -7.95 -15.61
C PRO A 188 -14.30 -8.55 -16.24
N GLU A 189 -14.43 -9.80 -16.68
CA GLU A 189 -13.50 -10.44 -17.58
C GLU A 189 -13.22 -9.52 -18.78
N ALA A 190 -11.97 -9.50 -19.22
CA ALA A 190 -11.61 -8.89 -20.50
C ALA A 190 -12.13 -9.78 -21.65
N THR A 191 -13.45 -9.79 -21.91
CA THR A 191 -14.10 -10.66 -22.90
C THR A 191 -13.76 -10.33 -24.37
N HIS A 192 -12.80 -9.44 -24.63
CA HIS A 192 -12.40 -9.12 -26.01
C HIS A 192 -10.96 -9.53 -26.27
N PRO A 193 -10.70 -10.22 -27.40
CA PRO A 193 -9.35 -10.31 -27.91
C PRO A 193 -8.85 -8.89 -28.07
N VAL A 194 -7.87 -8.55 -27.24
CA VAL A 194 -7.16 -7.28 -27.33
C VAL A 194 -6.70 -7.13 -28.78
N PRO A 195 -6.98 -5.99 -29.45
CA PRO A 195 -6.42 -5.75 -30.76
C PRO A 195 -4.90 -5.95 -30.68
N ALA A 196 -4.35 -6.84 -31.51
CA ALA A 196 -2.95 -7.27 -31.44
C ALA A 196 -1.92 -6.11 -31.48
N HIS A 197 -2.37 -4.90 -31.81
CA HIS A 197 -1.60 -3.67 -31.92
C HIS A 197 -1.55 -2.80 -30.66
N ASP A 198 -2.22 -3.15 -29.55
CA ASP A 198 -2.06 -2.42 -28.29
C ASP A 198 -0.98 -3.07 -27.41
N PRO A 199 0.28 -2.60 -27.44
CA PRO A 199 1.34 -3.12 -26.59
C PRO A 199 1.04 -2.97 -25.09
N SER A 200 0.16 -2.03 -24.69
CA SER A 200 -0.31 -1.84 -23.31
C SER A 200 -1.21 -2.97 -22.80
N ARG A 201 -1.72 -3.81 -23.71
CA ARG A 201 -2.64 -4.90 -23.41
C ARG A 201 -2.09 -6.28 -23.83
N ARG A 202 -0.76 -6.48 -23.79
CA ARG A 202 -0.21 -7.85 -23.93
C ARG A 202 -0.84 -8.74 -22.86
N SER A 203 -1.28 -9.93 -23.24
CA SER A 203 -1.81 -10.88 -22.28
C SER A 203 -0.72 -11.30 -21.30
N VAL A 204 -1.04 -11.24 -20.00
CA VAL A 204 -0.18 -11.82 -18.97
C VAL A 204 -0.38 -13.32 -19.01
N SER A 205 0.68 -14.09 -19.21
CA SER A 205 0.60 -15.55 -19.10
C SER A 205 0.09 -15.96 -17.71
N VAL A 206 -0.78 -16.96 -17.63
CA VAL A 206 -1.29 -17.53 -16.36
C VAL A 206 -0.15 -17.83 -15.38
N SER A 207 0.97 -18.42 -15.84
CA SER A 207 2.12 -18.74 -14.99
C SER A 207 2.70 -17.51 -14.27
N LYS A 208 2.85 -16.38 -14.99
CA LYS A 208 3.32 -15.11 -14.39
C LYS A 208 2.27 -14.49 -13.47
N ALA A 209 1.01 -14.44 -13.90
CA ALA A 209 -0.09 -13.89 -13.10
C ALA A 209 -0.27 -14.64 -11.78
N CYS A 210 -0.12 -15.96 -11.83
CA CYS A 210 -0.23 -16.89 -10.71
C CYS A 210 1.09 -17.16 -9.98
N SER A 211 2.12 -16.36 -10.23
CA SER A 211 3.36 -16.41 -9.45
C SER A 211 3.14 -15.83 -8.05
N ASN A 212 4.14 -15.98 -7.17
CA ASN A 212 4.12 -15.38 -5.83
C ASN A 212 3.85 -13.86 -5.91
N ALA A 213 3.13 -13.30 -4.94
CA ALA A 213 2.79 -11.88 -4.83
C ALA A 213 3.90 -10.90 -5.21
N ASN A 214 5.15 -11.17 -4.79
CA ASN A 214 6.29 -10.30 -5.12
C ASN A 214 6.58 -10.23 -6.62
N PHE A 215 6.24 -11.27 -7.37
CA PHE A 215 6.47 -11.40 -8.81
C PHE A 215 5.20 -11.22 -9.65
N SER A 216 4.04 -11.01 -9.01
CA SER A 216 2.80 -10.73 -9.72
C SER A 216 3.00 -9.49 -10.61
N PRO A 217 2.78 -9.57 -11.93
CA PRO A 217 3.15 -8.53 -12.88
C PRO A 217 2.11 -7.40 -12.90
N MET A 218 1.88 -6.76 -11.75
CA MET A 218 0.88 -5.71 -11.60
C MET A 218 1.14 -4.49 -12.49
N GLY A 219 2.37 -4.31 -13.02
CA GLY A 219 2.65 -3.25 -14.01
C GLY A 219 1.77 -3.31 -15.26
N TYR A 220 1.14 -4.44 -15.58
CA TYR A 220 0.14 -4.56 -16.64
C TYR A 220 -1.18 -3.83 -16.32
N LEU A 221 -1.40 -3.42 -15.07
CA LEU A 221 -2.52 -2.57 -14.64
C LEU A 221 -2.12 -1.09 -14.47
N LEU A 222 -0.94 -0.67 -14.94
CA LEU A 222 -0.43 0.68 -14.68
C LEU A 222 -1.43 1.77 -15.08
N ASN A 223 -2.05 1.67 -16.26
CA ASN A 223 -3.05 2.65 -16.73
C ASN A 223 -4.28 2.72 -15.80
N GLU A 224 -4.70 1.60 -15.23
CA GLU A 224 -5.82 1.56 -14.28
C GLU A 224 -5.43 2.12 -12.93
N MET A 225 -4.23 1.78 -12.43
CA MET A 225 -3.70 2.40 -11.21
C MET A 225 -3.63 3.92 -11.38
N GLN A 226 -3.04 4.39 -12.48
CA GLN A 226 -2.98 5.81 -12.81
C GLN A 226 -4.38 6.43 -12.82
N HIS A 227 -5.34 5.81 -13.50
CA HIS A 227 -6.70 6.33 -13.54
C HIS A 227 -7.38 6.38 -12.16
N GLU A 228 -7.29 5.30 -11.38
CA GLU A 228 -7.88 5.19 -10.03
C GLU A 228 -7.30 6.25 -9.08
N TRP A 229 -5.98 6.32 -8.99
CA TRP A 229 -5.29 7.19 -8.05
C TRP A 229 -5.33 8.67 -8.45
N ARG A 230 -5.29 8.97 -9.76
CA ARG A 230 -5.48 10.35 -10.26
C ARG A 230 -6.91 10.84 -10.03
N THR A 231 -7.91 9.98 -10.24
CA THR A 231 -9.32 10.30 -9.92
C THR A 231 -9.49 10.57 -8.43
N MET A 232 -8.92 9.72 -7.57
CA MET A 232 -8.92 9.94 -6.13
C MET A 232 -8.25 11.28 -5.79
N ALA A 233 -7.07 11.58 -6.35
CA ALA A 233 -6.34 12.80 -6.05
C ALA A 233 -7.14 14.06 -6.44
N ILE A 234 -7.74 14.08 -7.63
CA ILE A 234 -8.63 15.17 -8.06
C ILE A 234 -9.85 15.27 -7.13
N ARG A 235 -10.45 14.15 -6.69
CA ARG A 235 -11.53 14.18 -5.69
C ARG A 235 -11.08 14.80 -4.37
N MET A 236 -9.85 14.50 -3.92
CA MET A 236 -9.34 15.00 -2.65
C MET A 236 -9.09 16.51 -2.71
N VAL A 237 -8.33 16.99 -3.71
CA VAL A 237 -7.77 18.35 -3.68
C VAL A 237 -8.12 19.21 -4.91
N GLY A 238 -8.88 18.67 -5.86
CA GLY A 238 -9.27 19.38 -7.08
C GLY A 238 -8.14 19.52 -8.08
N ILE A 239 -8.33 20.47 -9.01
CA ILE A 239 -7.26 20.95 -9.89
C ILE A 239 -6.56 22.11 -9.16
N PRO A 240 -5.28 21.99 -8.78
CA PRO A 240 -4.62 22.97 -7.91
C PRO A 240 -4.53 24.36 -8.56
N TYR A 241 -4.29 24.39 -9.87
CA TYR A 241 -4.20 25.60 -10.68
C TYR A 241 -4.47 25.28 -12.17
N PRO A 242 -4.87 26.25 -13.00
CA PRO A 242 -5.45 25.99 -14.33
C PRO A 242 -4.59 25.17 -15.31
N ASP A 243 -3.27 25.36 -15.27
CA ASP A 243 -2.28 24.69 -16.12
C ASP A 243 -1.69 23.42 -15.50
N HIS A 244 -2.16 22.99 -14.32
CA HIS A 244 -1.71 21.75 -13.72
C HIS A 244 -2.08 20.56 -14.63
N PRO A 245 -1.18 19.57 -14.84
CA PRO A 245 -1.44 18.43 -15.75
C PRO A 245 -2.73 17.65 -15.44
N SER A 246 -3.15 17.64 -14.16
CA SER A 246 -4.41 17.02 -13.75
C SER A 246 -5.64 17.62 -14.44
N GLY A 247 -5.63 18.91 -14.79
CA GLY A 247 -6.76 19.54 -15.47
C GLY A 247 -6.93 19.07 -16.91
N ALA A 248 -5.84 18.97 -17.66
CA ALA A 248 -5.86 18.40 -19.01
C ALA A 248 -6.29 16.93 -18.99
N TRP A 249 -5.76 16.16 -18.03
CA TRP A 249 -6.12 14.77 -17.85
C TRP A 249 -7.59 14.58 -17.46
N ALA A 250 -8.11 15.37 -16.51
CA ALA A 250 -9.51 15.30 -16.07
C ALA A 250 -10.49 15.59 -17.21
N ARG A 251 -10.19 16.61 -18.03
CA ARG A 251 -11.00 16.90 -19.23
C ARG A 251 -11.11 15.70 -20.15
N ILE A 252 -10.01 14.99 -20.41
CA ILE A 252 -10.00 13.85 -21.33
C ILE A 252 -10.63 12.60 -20.71
N HIS A 253 -10.34 12.33 -19.43
CA HIS A 253 -10.60 11.01 -18.83
C HIS A 253 -11.79 10.97 -17.87
N LEU A 254 -12.24 12.11 -17.35
CA LEU A 254 -13.35 12.19 -16.40
C LEU A 254 -14.56 12.92 -16.99
N TRP A 255 -14.34 14.04 -17.69
CA TRP A 255 -15.43 14.95 -18.08
C TRP A 255 -15.81 14.92 -19.55
N ASN A 256 -15.01 14.27 -20.40
CA ASN A 256 -15.33 14.18 -21.81
C ASN A 256 -16.36 13.07 -22.06
N THR A 257 -17.60 13.48 -22.37
CA THR A 257 -18.71 12.59 -22.69
C THR A 257 -18.58 11.89 -24.04
N THR A 258 -17.76 12.41 -24.97
CA THR A 258 -17.50 11.74 -26.27
C THR A 258 -16.50 10.60 -26.15
N THR A 259 -15.60 10.67 -25.17
CA THR A 259 -14.69 9.59 -24.77
C THR A 259 -15.16 8.91 -23.49
N ASN A 260 -16.46 9.01 -23.14
CA ASN A 260 -17.13 8.10 -22.21
C ASN A 260 -17.24 6.71 -22.84
N ASP A 261 -16.06 6.20 -23.16
CA ASP A 261 -15.67 4.85 -23.43
C ASP A 261 -15.84 4.10 -22.09
N SER A 262 -17.10 4.03 -21.63
CA SER A 262 -17.56 3.04 -20.64
C SER A 262 -17.15 1.62 -21.06
N THR A 263 -16.82 1.46 -22.34
CA THR A 263 -16.18 0.30 -22.96
C THR A 263 -14.65 0.19 -22.76
N LYS A 264 -13.90 1.25 -22.41
CA LYS A 264 -12.43 1.20 -22.32
C LYS A 264 -11.94 0.31 -21.20
N TYR A 265 -12.58 0.46 -20.04
CA TYR A 265 -12.21 -0.28 -18.84
C TYR A 265 -13.28 -1.28 -18.40
N ARG A 266 -14.54 -1.14 -18.85
CA ARG A 266 -15.74 -1.93 -18.45
C ARG A 266 -16.00 -2.07 -16.95
N SER A 267 -15.05 -1.64 -16.12
CA SER A 267 -15.11 -1.68 -14.68
C SER A 267 -16.11 -0.64 -14.20
N ILE A 268 -16.96 -1.02 -13.25
CA ILE A 268 -17.82 -0.08 -12.55
C ILE A 268 -17.19 0.21 -11.21
N ARG A 269 -16.86 1.46 -10.96
CA ARG A 269 -16.28 1.90 -9.69
C ARG A 269 -17.35 2.02 -8.62
N GLN A 270 -16.98 1.67 -7.40
CA GLN A 270 -17.83 1.81 -6.22
C GLN A 270 -17.88 3.24 -5.67
N LEU A 271 -17.10 4.18 -6.23
CA LEU A 271 -17.29 5.61 -6.00
C LEU A 271 -17.67 6.28 -7.32
N PRO A 272 -18.48 7.36 -7.31
CA PRO A 272 -18.91 8.02 -8.55
C PRO A 272 -17.73 8.64 -9.27
N VAL A 273 -17.78 8.82 -10.58
CA VAL A 273 -16.77 9.64 -11.27
C VAL A 273 -16.83 11.07 -10.70
N VAL A 274 -15.68 11.74 -10.61
CA VAL A 274 -15.63 13.14 -10.15
C VAL A 274 -16.12 14.02 -11.28
N GLU A 275 -17.16 14.81 -11.04
CA GLU A 275 -17.69 15.77 -12.01
C GLU A 275 -16.93 17.09 -11.95
N SER A 276 -16.99 17.89 -13.03
CA SER A 276 -16.27 19.17 -13.11
C SER A 276 -16.81 20.23 -12.14
N THR A 277 -18.04 20.03 -11.67
CA THR A 277 -18.74 20.88 -10.71
C THR A 277 -18.57 20.41 -9.27
N ASP A 278 -17.96 19.26 -9.02
CA ASP A 278 -17.79 18.72 -7.68
C ASP A 278 -16.81 19.59 -6.87
N VAL A 279 -17.20 19.92 -5.64
CA VAL A 279 -16.28 20.55 -4.69
C VAL A 279 -15.30 19.48 -4.18
N PRO A 280 -13.97 19.72 -4.23
CA PRO A 280 -12.99 18.81 -3.66
C PRO A 280 -13.25 18.55 -2.17
N LEU A 281 -12.89 17.36 -1.67
CA LEU A 281 -13.07 17.03 -0.25
C LEU A 281 -12.19 17.89 0.68
N TYR A 282 -11.08 18.40 0.15
CA TYR A 282 -10.11 19.25 0.84
C TYR A 282 -9.71 20.44 -0.07
N PRO A 283 -10.61 21.41 -0.31
CA PRO A 283 -10.42 22.44 -1.33
C PRO A 283 -9.36 23.49 -0.96
N SER A 284 -8.94 23.54 0.31
CA SER A 284 -7.98 24.53 0.83
C SER A 284 -6.64 23.90 1.23
N VAL A 285 -6.37 22.67 0.80
CA VAL A 285 -5.08 22.04 1.06
C VAL A 285 -4.03 22.63 0.13
N GLU A 286 -2.99 23.19 0.74
CA GLU A 286 -1.80 23.60 0.02
C GLU A 286 -0.97 22.36 -0.34
N LEU A 287 -0.64 22.24 -1.62
CA LEU A 287 0.24 21.19 -2.15
C LEU A 287 1.68 21.70 -2.22
N ASP A 288 2.63 20.77 -2.14
CA ASP A 288 4.04 21.06 -2.37
C ASP A 288 4.42 20.72 -3.81
N GLU A 289 5.39 21.46 -4.32
CA GLU A 289 5.97 21.22 -5.63
C GLU A 289 6.67 19.85 -5.68
N SER A 290 7.47 19.56 -4.64
CA SER A 290 8.13 18.28 -4.46
C SER A 290 7.61 17.54 -3.24
N VAL A 291 7.47 16.22 -3.32
CA VAL A 291 7.05 15.37 -2.20
C VAL A 291 8.00 14.21 -1.94
N ILE A 292 8.44 14.05 -0.70
CA ILE A 292 9.18 12.87 -0.23
C ILE A 292 8.24 11.96 0.56
N HIS A 293 8.13 10.70 0.16
CA HIS A 293 7.53 9.69 1.03
C HIS A 293 8.61 8.99 1.87
N PHE A 294 8.65 9.36 3.16
CA PHE A 294 9.58 8.81 4.14
C PHE A 294 8.89 7.75 5.00
N ARG A 295 9.05 6.47 4.64
CA ARG A 295 8.49 5.37 5.44
C ARG A 295 9.34 5.12 6.67
N CYS A 296 8.74 5.27 7.84
CA CYS A 296 9.53 5.27 9.06
C CYS A 296 8.89 4.54 10.23
N GLY A 297 7.61 4.76 10.54
CA GLY A 297 7.01 4.21 11.76
C GLY A 297 7.13 2.68 11.92
N ASP A 298 6.49 1.88 11.05
CA ASP A 298 6.55 0.42 11.17
C ASP A 298 7.97 -0.14 10.97
N LEU A 299 8.79 0.51 10.14
CA LEU A 299 10.15 0.09 9.82
C LEU A 299 11.09 0.18 11.01
N MET A 300 10.99 1.22 11.84
CA MET A 300 11.84 1.35 13.04
C MET A 300 11.59 0.24 14.08
N ALA A 301 10.47 -0.47 13.95
CA ALA A 301 10.12 -1.62 14.78
C ALA A 301 10.16 -2.96 14.00
N SER A 302 10.36 -2.93 12.67
CA SER A 302 10.23 -4.09 11.82
C SER A 302 11.45 -5.01 11.90
N ASN A 303 11.20 -6.31 11.81
CA ASN A 303 12.23 -7.32 11.58
C ASN A 303 12.30 -7.74 10.10
N HIS A 304 11.52 -7.10 9.22
CA HIS A 304 11.38 -7.55 7.86
C HIS A 304 12.68 -7.29 7.08
N PRO A 305 13.35 -8.34 6.58
CA PRO A 305 14.69 -8.20 6.01
C PRO A 305 14.68 -7.50 4.64
N GLY A 306 13.49 -7.40 4.01
CA GLY A 306 13.31 -6.66 2.78
C GLY A 306 13.05 -5.15 2.97
N PHE A 307 12.81 -4.69 4.20
CA PHE A 307 12.65 -3.25 4.40
C PHE A 307 13.98 -2.63 4.81
N GLY A 308 14.32 -1.55 4.14
CA GLY A 308 15.56 -0.82 4.38
C GLY A 308 15.36 0.66 4.12
N PHE A 309 16.15 1.42 4.87
CA PHE A 309 16.24 2.86 4.75
C PHE A 309 17.33 3.23 3.74
N MET A 310 17.12 4.35 3.06
CA MET A 310 18.12 4.99 2.21
C MET A 310 18.57 6.30 2.87
N LYS A 311 19.73 6.80 2.47
CA LYS A 311 20.32 8.02 3.03
C LYS A 311 19.49 9.25 2.67
N PHE A 312 19.61 10.33 3.44
CA PHE A 312 18.92 11.59 3.10
C PHE A 312 19.37 12.14 1.75
N HIS A 313 20.66 11.99 1.44
CA HIS A 313 21.22 12.34 0.14
C HIS A 313 20.51 11.67 -1.04
N ASP A 314 20.09 10.40 -0.91
CA ASP A 314 19.36 9.69 -1.97
C ASP A 314 17.99 10.32 -2.23
N TYR A 315 17.35 10.93 -1.23
CA TYR A 315 16.12 11.70 -1.46
C TYR A 315 16.44 13.03 -2.14
N ALA A 316 17.37 13.80 -1.57
CA ALA A 316 17.66 15.17 -1.99
C ALA A 316 18.21 15.28 -3.41
N ARG A 317 19.07 14.34 -3.85
CA ARG A 317 19.65 14.39 -5.20
C ARG A 317 18.62 14.24 -6.33
N HIS A 318 17.41 13.77 -6.01
CA HIS A 318 16.31 13.59 -6.94
C HIS A 318 15.26 14.71 -6.86
N LEU A 319 15.51 15.77 -6.07
CA LEU A 319 14.66 16.95 -6.01
C LEU A 319 15.15 18.03 -6.99
N PHE A 320 14.25 18.89 -7.47
CA PHE A 320 14.61 20.05 -8.27
C PHE A 320 15.44 21.03 -7.43
N VAL A 321 16.55 21.51 -8.02
CA VAL A 321 17.48 22.44 -7.35
C VAL A 321 16.77 23.74 -6.93
N ASN A 322 15.80 24.17 -7.71
CA ASN A 322 15.02 25.39 -7.52
C ASN A 322 13.62 25.13 -6.95
N THR A 323 13.39 23.97 -6.32
CA THR A 323 12.07 23.67 -5.76
C THR A 323 11.70 24.68 -4.67
N SER A 324 10.49 25.22 -4.74
CA SER A 324 10.00 26.23 -3.80
C SER A 324 9.43 25.62 -2.52
N SER A 325 9.01 24.36 -2.56
CA SER A 325 8.40 23.67 -1.42
C SER A 325 8.62 22.16 -1.48
N ILE A 326 8.91 21.58 -0.33
CA ILE A 326 9.14 20.14 -0.18
C ILE A 326 8.23 19.62 0.95
N GLY A 327 7.27 18.77 0.59
CA GLY A 327 6.40 18.07 1.51
C GLY A 327 6.97 16.69 1.88
N ILE A 328 7.20 16.44 3.15
CA ILE A 328 7.55 15.10 3.66
C ILE A 328 6.25 14.44 4.13
N VAL A 329 5.81 13.42 3.39
CA VAL A 329 4.70 12.57 3.81
C VAL A 329 5.23 11.36 4.57
N THR A 330 4.75 11.21 5.81
CA THR A 330 5.15 10.11 6.70
C THR A 330 4.00 9.74 7.63
N GLN A 331 4.18 8.68 8.41
CA GLN A 331 3.21 8.31 9.44
C GLN A 331 3.12 9.41 10.51
N SER A 332 1.92 9.65 11.04
CA SER A 332 1.74 10.56 12.17
C SER A 332 2.57 10.16 13.38
N PHE A 333 3.16 11.16 14.03
CA PHE A 333 3.81 11.00 15.33
C PHE A 333 2.80 10.92 16.48
N ASN A 334 1.58 11.40 16.25
CA ASN A 334 0.53 11.43 17.26
C ASN A 334 -0.22 10.10 17.31
N ALA A 335 -0.20 9.46 18.49
CA ALA A 335 -0.87 8.19 18.79
C ALA A 335 -2.38 8.15 18.44
N ASN A 336 -3.02 9.32 18.39
CA ASN A 336 -4.45 9.50 18.16
C ASN A 336 -4.77 9.96 16.73
N ALA A 337 -3.80 9.93 15.82
CA ALA A 337 -4.02 10.36 14.45
C ALA A 337 -4.97 9.42 13.69
N THR A 338 -5.75 10.00 12.79
CA THR A 338 -6.70 9.28 11.92
C THR A 338 -6.02 8.20 11.07
N GLN A 339 -4.77 8.42 10.66
CA GLN A 339 -3.98 7.46 9.88
C GLN A 339 -3.34 6.34 10.71
N GLN A 340 -3.49 6.34 12.03
CA GLN A 340 -2.79 5.37 12.86
C GLN A 340 -3.62 4.10 13.06
N ARG A 341 -3.03 2.97 12.67
CA ARG A 341 -3.55 1.65 13.03
C ARG A 341 -3.23 1.35 14.48
N ASN A 342 -4.07 0.56 15.12
CA ASN A 342 -3.88 0.12 16.50
C ASN A 342 -2.50 -0.55 16.72
N ILE A 343 -2.01 -1.32 15.75
CA ILE A 343 -0.71 -2.01 15.82
C ILE A 343 0.51 -1.08 15.68
N ASP A 344 0.30 0.16 15.23
CA ASP A 344 1.37 1.13 15.04
C ASP A 344 1.49 2.13 16.20
N SER A 345 0.66 1.99 17.25
CA SER A 345 0.73 2.82 18.46
C SER A 345 2.13 2.75 19.12
N GLY A 346 2.62 3.89 19.61
CA GLY A 346 3.86 3.96 20.40
C GLY A 346 5.18 3.97 19.62
N LYS A 347 5.14 4.10 18.28
CA LYS A 347 6.34 4.12 17.42
C LYS A 347 6.70 5.52 16.87
N GLY A 348 5.87 6.53 17.14
CA GLY A 348 5.98 7.87 16.54
C GLY A 348 7.26 8.61 16.89
N GLU A 349 7.74 8.51 18.12
CA GLU A 349 8.85 9.36 18.61
C GLU A 349 10.19 9.08 17.95
N ARG A 350 10.55 7.80 17.76
CA ARG A 350 11.77 7.44 17.00
C ARG A 350 11.70 7.95 15.57
N CYS A 351 10.49 7.98 15.04
CA CYS A 351 10.28 8.44 13.69
C CYS A 351 10.41 9.95 13.56
N ARG A 352 9.83 10.68 14.53
CA ARG A 352 9.97 12.13 14.66
C ARG A 352 11.43 12.55 14.64
N LEU A 353 12.28 11.94 15.48
CA LEU A 353 13.72 12.26 15.52
C LEU A 353 14.42 12.16 14.16
N VAL A 354 14.13 11.12 13.37
CA VAL A 354 14.74 10.95 12.05
C VAL A 354 14.15 11.90 11.02
N VAL A 355 12.84 12.16 11.08
CA VAL A 355 12.17 13.10 10.17
C VAL A 355 12.60 14.53 10.44
N ASP A 356 12.72 14.94 11.71
CA ASP A 356 13.23 16.26 12.09
C ASP A 356 14.66 16.44 11.53
N ALA A 357 15.52 15.43 11.66
CA ALA A 357 16.85 15.48 11.06
C ALA A 357 16.86 15.52 9.52
N LEU A 358 15.86 14.91 8.87
CA LEU A 358 15.64 15.02 7.43
C LEU A 358 15.19 16.44 7.05
N VAL A 359 14.31 17.06 7.83
CA VAL A 359 13.89 18.46 7.64
C VAL A 359 15.12 19.37 7.68
N ASP A 360 15.94 19.25 8.73
CA ASP A 360 17.16 20.06 8.87
C ASP A 360 18.11 19.85 7.68
N PHE A 361 18.33 18.59 7.27
CA PHE A 361 19.19 18.28 6.12
C PHE A 361 18.65 18.89 4.81
N LEU A 362 17.34 18.82 4.59
CA LEU A 362 16.72 19.41 3.40
C LEU A 362 16.76 20.94 3.44
N GLN A 363 16.57 21.55 4.61
CA GLN A 363 16.66 23.00 4.78
C GLN A 363 18.08 23.52 4.52
N GLU A 364 19.11 22.79 4.96
CA GLU A 364 20.51 23.08 4.65
C GLU A 364 20.78 22.99 3.13
N ARG A 365 20.18 22.00 2.45
CA ARG A 365 20.43 21.73 1.03
C ARG A 365 19.63 22.62 0.07
N PHE A 366 18.42 23.01 0.47
CA PHE A 366 17.47 23.80 -0.29
C PHE A 366 17.03 25.02 0.55
N PRO A 367 17.93 26.01 0.75
CA PRO A 367 17.69 27.11 1.70
C PRO A 367 16.46 27.96 1.37
N GLU A 368 16.09 28.05 0.08
CA GLU A 368 14.93 28.80 -0.39
C GLU A 368 13.62 27.97 -0.36
N ALA A 369 13.73 26.65 -0.20
CA ALA A 369 12.55 25.78 -0.18
C ALA A 369 11.88 25.78 1.19
N ARG A 370 10.56 25.90 1.21
CA ARG A 370 9.78 25.67 2.43
C ARG A 370 9.58 24.18 2.67
N ILE A 371 10.15 23.65 3.75
CA ILE A 371 10.04 22.24 4.12
C ILE A 371 8.85 22.03 5.06
N ARG A 372 7.99 21.05 4.78
CA ARG A 372 6.80 20.73 5.61
C ARG A 372 6.70 19.25 5.88
N VAL A 373 6.21 18.88 7.06
CA VAL A 373 5.88 17.49 7.39
C VAL A 373 4.36 17.35 7.40
N HIS A 374 3.84 16.49 6.52
CA HIS A 374 2.41 16.18 6.40
C HIS A 374 2.10 14.92 7.17
N ASN A 375 1.85 15.08 8.47
CA ASN A 375 1.53 13.97 9.35
C ASN A 375 0.63 14.39 10.52
N ASP A 376 -0.10 15.50 10.36
CA ASP A 376 -0.99 16.02 11.38
C ASP A 376 -2.22 15.11 11.60
N ILE A 377 -3.02 15.39 12.63
CA ILE A 377 -4.17 14.57 13.02
C ILE A 377 -5.29 14.53 11.96
N ARG A 378 -5.39 15.58 11.12
CA ARG A 378 -6.37 15.74 10.04
C ARG A 378 -5.85 15.23 8.70
N GLU A 379 -4.54 15.05 8.55
CA GLU A 379 -3.96 14.45 7.37
C GLU A 379 -4.46 13.00 7.25
N THR A 380 -5.13 12.63 6.15
CA THR A 380 -5.72 11.29 5.97
C THR A 380 -4.92 10.47 4.97
N MET A 381 -5.10 9.14 4.94
CA MET A 381 -4.34 8.32 3.99
C MET A 381 -4.62 8.73 2.54
N ALA A 382 -5.88 9.03 2.24
CA ALA A 382 -6.30 9.51 0.92
C ALA A 382 -5.68 10.87 0.58
N LEU A 383 -5.63 11.81 1.53
CA LEU A 383 -4.99 13.11 1.32
C LEU A 383 -3.48 12.98 1.11
N THR A 384 -2.83 12.12 1.89
CA THR A 384 -1.40 11.84 1.75
C THR A 384 -1.06 11.24 0.38
N TYR A 385 -1.89 10.32 -0.13
CA TYR A 385 -1.74 9.84 -1.51
C TYR A 385 -1.95 10.96 -2.53
N ALA A 386 -2.97 11.80 -2.33
CA ALA A 386 -3.24 12.92 -3.24
C ALA A 386 -2.03 13.86 -3.33
N ARG A 387 -1.35 14.16 -2.22
CA ARG A 387 -0.11 14.96 -2.23
C ARG A 387 0.97 14.35 -3.13
N ILE A 388 1.22 13.04 -3.01
CA ILE A 388 2.22 12.35 -3.84
C ILE A 388 1.80 12.38 -5.33
N VAL A 389 0.53 12.12 -5.62
CA VAL A 389 0.01 12.06 -7.00
C VAL A 389 0.04 13.44 -7.68
N MET A 390 -0.21 14.51 -6.92
CA MET A 390 -0.34 15.86 -7.45
C MET A 390 0.98 16.64 -7.48
N ALA A 391 2.03 16.15 -6.84
CA ALA A 391 3.33 16.82 -6.85
C ALA A 391 3.93 16.85 -8.27
N HIS A 392 4.72 17.89 -8.57
CA HIS A 392 5.52 17.95 -9.81
C HIS A 392 6.65 16.95 -9.76
N GLN A 393 7.13 16.66 -8.55
CA GLN A 393 8.15 15.66 -8.33
C GLN A 393 7.84 14.87 -7.06
N SER A 394 7.96 13.55 -7.14
CA SER A 394 7.87 12.70 -5.96
C SER A 394 9.10 11.80 -5.82
N VAL A 395 9.59 11.62 -4.60
CA VAL A 395 10.70 10.71 -4.30
C VAL A 395 10.23 9.71 -3.24
N VAL A 396 10.22 8.43 -3.61
CA VAL A 396 9.60 7.37 -2.82
C VAL A 396 10.58 6.24 -2.57
N ALA A 397 10.89 6.01 -1.29
CA ALA A 397 11.58 4.78 -0.86
C ALA A 397 10.71 3.55 -1.10
N ILE A 398 11.31 2.36 -1.09
CA ILE A 398 10.53 1.11 -1.24
C ILE A 398 9.54 0.95 -0.09
N SER A 399 8.27 1.14 -0.45
CA SER A 399 7.10 0.98 0.40
C SER A 399 5.96 0.44 -0.43
N THR A 400 5.19 -0.51 0.11
CA THR A 400 3.94 -0.94 -0.56
C THR A 400 2.88 0.17 -0.54
N PHE A 401 3.04 1.21 0.28
CA PHE A 401 2.17 2.38 0.31
C PHE A 401 2.55 3.37 -0.80
N GLY A 402 3.66 4.11 -0.65
CA GLY A 402 3.98 5.23 -1.56
C GLY A 402 4.16 4.85 -3.05
N VAL A 403 4.50 3.60 -3.38
CA VAL A 403 4.75 3.20 -4.77
C VAL A 403 3.51 3.34 -5.65
N PHE A 404 2.32 2.98 -5.18
CA PHE A 404 1.10 3.08 -5.99
C PHE A 404 0.74 4.54 -6.32
N ALA A 405 0.94 5.45 -5.35
CA ALA A 405 0.76 6.87 -5.58
C ALA A 405 1.82 7.44 -6.53
N ALA A 406 3.08 7.04 -6.37
CA ALA A 406 4.18 7.51 -7.21
C ALA A 406 4.01 7.12 -8.69
N VAL A 407 3.65 5.87 -8.99
CA VAL A 407 3.39 5.46 -10.39
C VAL A 407 2.16 6.13 -11.00
N ALA A 408 1.32 6.75 -10.17
CA ALA A 408 0.16 7.53 -10.58
C ALA A 408 0.38 9.04 -10.66
N SER A 409 1.59 9.50 -10.32
CA SER A 409 1.96 10.92 -10.31
C SER A 409 1.60 11.62 -11.62
N PHE A 410 1.13 12.87 -11.51
CA PHE A 410 0.99 13.79 -12.64
C PHE A 410 2.33 14.41 -13.04
N GLY A 411 3.24 14.58 -12.08
CA GLY A 411 4.62 14.97 -12.31
C GLY A 411 5.58 13.77 -12.38
N THR A 412 6.86 14.03 -12.20
CA THR A 412 7.95 13.05 -12.28
C THR A 412 8.12 12.28 -10.96
N ALA A 413 8.06 10.95 -11.01
CA ALA A 413 8.21 10.09 -9.85
C ALA A 413 9.57 9.35 -9.87
N TYR A 414 10.35 9.52 -8.80
CA TYR A 414 11.57 8.77 -8.52
C TYR A 414 11.26 7.70 -7.47
N ILE A 415 11.33 6.44 -7.87
CA ILE A 415 11.03 5.30 -7.01
C ILE A 415 12.30 4.48 -6.81
N ARG A 416 12.65 4.21 -5.55
CA ARG A 416 13.79 3.34 -5.25
C ARG A 416 13.56 1.96 -5.87
N LYS A 417 14.50 1.49 -6.69
CA LYS A 417 14.46 0.21 -7.36
C LYS A 417 14.55 -0.96 -6.35
N PRO A 418 13.67 -1.98 -6.46
CA PRO A 418 13.78 -3.18 -5.62
C PRO A 418 15.04 -3.98 -5.93
N GLU A 419 15.66 -4.55 -4.88
CA GLU A 419 16.79 -5.47 -5.07
C GLU A 419 16.33 -6.67 -5.90
N THR A 420 17.02 -6.93 -6.99
CA THR A 420 16.78 -8.10 -7.83
C THR A 420 17.78 -9.21 -7.55
N THR A 421 18.88 -8.93 -6.85
CA THR A 421 19.98 -9.86 -6.58
C THR A 421 20.10 -10.23 -5.10
N GLY A 422 20.82 -11.32 -4.81
CA GLY A 422 21.12 -11.77 -3.45
C GLY A 422 20.01 -12.55 -2.73
N PHE A 423 20.31 -13.03 -1.53
CA PHE A 423 19.38 -13.84 -0.72
C PHE A 423 18.09 -13.09 -0.36
N LEU A 424 18.18 -11.76 -0.19
CA LEU A 424 17.05 -10.92 0.19
C LEU A 424 16.11 -10.60 -0.97
N ALA A 425 16.54 -10.80 -2.23
CA ALA A 425 15.71 -10.49 -3.39
C ALA A 425 14.36 -11.21 -3.33
N ARG A 426 14.28 -12.45 -2.85
CA ARG A 426 13.01 -13.21 -2.86
C ARG A 426 11.92 -12.61 -1.95
N LYS A 427 12.28 -11.74 -1.01
CA LYS A 427 11.39 -11.23 0.04
C LYS A 427 11.07 -9.74 -0.10
N LEU A 428 11.48 -9.10 -1.18
CA LEU A 428 11.29 -7.66 -1.34
C LEU A 428 9.92 -7.34 -1.93
N PRO A 429 9.20 -6.35 -1.35
CA PRO A 429 7.98 -5.86 -1.93
C PRO A 429 8.26 -5.16 -3.28
N ASN A 430 7.19 -4.92 -4.04
CA ASN A 430 7.21 -4.08 -5.24
C ASN A 430 8.12 -4.57 -6.37
N LYS A 431 8.53 -5.83 -6.35
CA LYS A 431 9.37 -6.43 -7.40
C LYS A 431 8.72 -6.41 -8.79
N TRP A 432 7.40 -6.36 -8.83
CA TRP A 432 6.62 -6.11 -10.04
C TRP A 432 7.06 -4.85 -10.81
N LEU A 433 7.66 -3.85 -10.13
CA LEU A 433 8.23 -2.66 -10.77
C LEU A 433 9.35 -3.02 -11.78
N VAL A 434 10.08 -4.11 -11.55
CA VAL A 434 11.19 -4.53 -12.41
C VAL A 434 10.77 -5.66 -13.35
N TYR A 435 9.94 -6.61 -12.89
CA TYR A 435 9.47 -7.70 -13.76
C TYR A 435 8.41 -7.27 -14.77
N GLY A 436 7.70 -6.17 -14.50
CA GLY A 436 6.81 -5.48 -15.43
C GLY A 436 7.47 -4.28 -16.13
N ALA A 437 8.80 -4.15 -16.07
CA ALA A 437 9.53 -2.94 -16.44
C ALA A 437 9.15 -2.39 -17.81
N GLY A 438 8.85 -3.22 -18.81
CA GLY A 438 8.46 -2.76 -20.15
C GLY A 438 7.29 -1.76 -20.17
N TYR A 439 6.41 -1.74 -19.17
CA TYR A 439 5.34 -0.74 -19.06
C TYR A 439 5.79 0.51 -18.32
N ILE A 440 6.56 0.33 -17.26
CA ILE A 440 7.01 1.42 -16.39
C ILE A 440 8.12 2.22 -17.05
N THR A 441 9.04 1.56 -17.75
CA THR A 441 10.15 2.21 -18.46
C THR A 441 9.72 2.96 -19.71
N ASN A 442 8.51 2.70 -20.21
CA ASN A 442 7.94 3.42 -21.34
C ASN A 442 7.25 4.72 -20.90
N ASP A 443 6.92 4.85 -19.61
CA ASP A 443 6.39 6.08 -19.04
C ASP A 443 7.57 7.00 -18.70
N THR A 444 7.70 8.11 -19.42
CA THR A 444 8.80 9.07 -19.24
C THR A 444 8.73 9.81 -17.90
N SER A 445 7.64 9.67 -17.15
CA SER A 445 7.48 10.30 -15.83
C SER A 445 7.89 9.40 -14.67
N ILE A 446 8.19 8.10 -14.88
CA ILE A 446 8.53 7.17 -13.79
C ILE A 446 9.99 6.70 -13.90
N HIS A 447 10.80 7.05 -12.91
CA HIS A 447 12.21 6.69 -12.84
C HIS A 447 12.48 5.75 -11.67
N LEU A 448 13.00 4.56 -11.98
CA LEU A 448 13.56 3.67 -10.96
C LEU A 448 15.02 4.02 -10.71
N PHE A 449 15.41 4.27 -9.46
CA PHE A 449 16.79 4.61 -9.12
C PHE A 449 17.41 3.66 -8.10
N ASP A 450 18.72 3.48 -8.18
CA ASP A 450 19.48 2.68 -7.22
C ASP A 450 19.91 3.54 -6.01
N ALA A 451 19.66 3.01 -4.82
CA ALA A 451 20.16 3.56 -3.55
C ALA A 451 21.15 2.55 -2.96
N PRO A 452 22.45 2.68 -3.25
CA PRO A 452 23.44 1.65 -2.91
C PRO A 452 23.67 1.56 -1.39
N LEU A 453 23.65 2.70 -0.70
CA LEU A 453 23.83 2.77 0.74
C LEU A 453 22.50 2.56 1.46
N ARG A 454 22.35 1.36 2.02
CA ARG A 454 21.14 0.98 2.74
C ARG A 454 21.48 0.30 4.04
N ILE A 455 20.55 0.45 4.96
CA ILE A 455 20.54 -0.27 6.22
C ILE A 455 19.15 -0.88 6.37
N ASN A 456 19.10 -2.17 6.72
CA ASN A 456 17.82 -2.80 6.96
C ASN A 456 17.25 -2.37 8.32
N ALA A 457 15.95 -2.56 8.50
CA ALA A 457 15.25 -2.20 9.74
C ALA A 457 15.86 -2.85 11.01
N LYS A 458 16.32 -4.10 10.89
CA LYS A 458 16.93 -4.83 12.03
C LYS A 458 18.22 -4.16 12.49
N ASP A 459 19.08 -3.75 11.55
CA ASP A 459 20.37 -3.14 11.84
C ASP A 459 20.21 -1.71 12.35
N ILE A 460 19.25 -0.94 11.85
CA ILE A 460 18.89 0.37 12.45
C ILE A 460 18.43 0.21 13.90
N ARG A 461 17.58 -0.78 14.18
CA ARG A 461 17.15 -1.03 15.55
C ARG A 461 18.31 -1.44 16.45
N LEU A 462 19.27 -2.20 15.93
CA LEU A 462 20.47 -2.56 16.67
C LEU A 462 21.34 -1.34 16.96
N LEU A 463 21.58 -0.51 15.93
CA LEU A 463 22.31 0.76 16.05
C LEU A 463 21.66 1.67 17.09
N TRP A 464 20.33 1.82 17.03
CA TRP A 464 19.57 2.59 18.01
C TRP A 464 19.76 2.06 19.44
N LYS A 465 19.66 0.74 19.64
CA LYS A 465 19.80 0.12 20.96
C LYS A 465 21.21 0.26 21.53
N GLN A 466 22.22 0.21 20.68
CA GLN A 466 23.62 0.23 21.09
C GLN A 466 24.17 1.65 21.27
N ARG A 467 23.76 2.59 20.41
CA ARG A 467 24.39 3.91 20.28
C ARG A 467 23.40 5.09 20.32
N GLY A 468 22.11 4.84 20.54
CA GLY A 468 21.09 5.88 20.64
C GLY A 468 20.58 6.42 19.30
N GLY A 469 19.72 7.44 19.38
CA GLY A 469 19.11 8.08 18.21
C GLY A 469 20.11 8.88 17.38
N ASP A 470 21.09 9.52 18.01
CA ASP A 470 22.07 10.38 17.33
C ASP A 470 22.91 9.58 16.33
N ALA A 471 23.36 8.37 16.69
CA ALA A 471 24.09 7.51 15.77
C ALA A 471 23.25 7.07 14.56
N VAL A 472 21.94 6.95 14.74
CA VAL A 472 21.02 6.65 13.63
C VAL A 472 20.86 7.86 12.72
N VAL A 473 20.66 9.05 13.28
CA VAL A 473 20.61 10.31 12.54
C VAL A 473 21.93 10.57 11.78
N GLU A 474 23.07 10.35 12.43
CA GLU A 474 24.40 10.42 11.82
C GLU A 474 24.51 9.46 10.63
N TRP A 475 24.02 8.22 10.78
CA TRP A 475 23.97 7.29 9.67
C TRP A 475 23.12 7.84 8.51
N PHE A 476 21.95 8.42 8.75
CA PHE A 476 21.13 8.99 7.67
C PHE A 476 21.79 10.18 6.96
N ARG A 477 22.45 11.06 7.71
CA ARG A 477 23.11 12.28 7.23
C ARG A 477 24.43 12.02 6.51
N ASN A 478 25.19 10.98 6.89
CA ASN A 478 26.52 10.76 6.32
C ASN A 478 26.46 10.44 4.81
N GLU A 479 26.95 11.38 4.00
CA GLU A 479 27.00 11.33 2.54
C GLU A 479 28.18 10.51 1.97
N THR A 480 29.19 10.20 2.79
CA THR A 480 30.40 9.53 2.29
C THR A 480 30.13 8.05 1.94
N LEU A 481 30.37 7.70 0.67
CA LEU A 481 30.34 6.33 0.14
C LEU A 481 31.50 5.45 0.66
N GLY A 482 32.49 6.04 1.33
CA GLY A 482 33.81 5.44 1.53
C GLY A 482 34.46 5.71 2.89
N GLY A 483 33.71 6.12 3.91
CA GLY A 483 34.21 5.98 5.27
C GLY A 483 34.38 4.48 5.54
N SER A 484 35.62 3.99 5.48
CA SER A 484 36.00 2.65 5.92
C SER A 484 35.69 2.54 7.41
N TYR A 485 34.44 2.20 7.75
CA TYR A 485 34.11 1.79 9.09
C TYR A 485 34.92 0.51 9.36
N PRO A 486 35.85 0.50 10.34
CA PRO A 486 36.65 -0.69 10.59
C PRO A 486 35.71 -1.84 10.97
N CYS A 487 35.63 -2.85 10.09
CA CYS A 487 34.86 -4.05 10.41
C CYS A 487 35.55 -4.70 11.61
N SER A 488 34.82 -4.92 12.70
CA SER A 488 35.38 -5.60 13.87
C SER A 488 35.91 -6.97 13.50
N THR A 489 37.12 -7.25 13.97
CA THR A 489 37.82 -8.52 13.84
C THR A 489 37.48 -9.49 14.97
N ASP A 490 36.40 -9.28 15.74
CA ASP A 490 36.01 -10.20 16.83
C ASP A 490 35.67 -11.59 16.26
N PRO A 491 36.52 -12.61 16.52
CA PRO A 491 36.36 -13.95 15.95
C PRO A 491 35.13 -14.68 16.49
N ARG A 492 34.39 -14.13 17.45
CA ARG A 492 33.16 -14.74 18.01
C ARG A 492 31.89 -14.47 17.18
N ILE A 493 31.96 -13.65 16.13
CA ILE A 493 30.82 -13.31 15.24
C ILE A 493 30.97 -14.07 13.91
N GLU A 494 31.05 -15.39 13.95
CA GLU A 494 31.63 -16.17 12.84
C GLU A 494 30.71 -16.42 11.62
N HIS A 495 29.45 -15.94 11.57
CA HIS A 495 28.57 -16.26 10.44
C HIS A 495 27.77 -15.12 9.80
N ARG A 496 28.03 -13.86 10.14
CA ARG A 496 27.54 -12.73 9.32
C ARG A 496 28.57 -11.61 9.34
N LYS A 497 29.32 -11.47 8.24
CA LYS A 497 30.03 -10.23 7.88
C LYS A 497 29.00 -9.12 7.61
N LEU A 498 28.33 -8.67 8.65
CA LEU A 498 27.71 -7.37 8.71
C LEU A 498 28.81 -6.46 9.23
N CYS A 499 29.41 -5.64 8.37
CA CYS A 499 30.18 -4.49 8.83
C CYS A 499 29.17 -3.52 9.46
N LEU A 500 28.82 -3.79 10.71
CA LEU A 500 28.16 -2.83 11.58
C LEU A 500 29.22 -1.80 12.01
N PRO A 501 28.86 -0.52 12.10
CA PRO A 501 29.78 0.53 12.51
C PRO A 501 30.30 0.24 13.93
N TYR A 502 31.59 -0.05 14.05
CA TYR A 502 32.31 -0.09 15.33
C TYR A 502 32.85 1.32 15.64
N ILE A 503 32.45 1.88 16.78
CA ILE A 503 33.27 2.75 17.63
C ILE A 503 33.14 2.20 19.05
#